data_AF-A0A523MBK3-F1
#
_entry.id   AF-A0A523MBK3-F1
#
_cell.length_a   1.000
_cell.length_b   1.000
_cell.length_c   1.000
_cell.angle_alpha   90.00
_cell.angle_beta   90.00
_cell.angle_gamma   90.00
#
_symmetry.space_group_name_H-M   'P 1'
#
loop_
_entity.id
_entity.type
_entity.pdbx_description
1 polymer ?
#
loop_
_entity_poly.entity_id
_entity_poly.type
_entity_poly.pdbx_seq_one_letter_code
_entity_poly.pdbx_strand_id
1 'polypeptide(L)'
;MQLLDFQVGLDHPLFLIAGPCVIEDEALVMNIAGRLKEITARLGIPYIFKASFDKANRSSHESFRGPGLEQGLRVLQKVKQDIGVPV
;
A
#
# COMPACT_ATOMS: atom_id res chain seq x y z
N MET A 1 -4.12 -18.38 -9.12
CA MET A 1 -4.46 -18.54 -7.68
C MET A 1 -5.42 -17.44 -7.30
N GLN A 2 -6.36 -17.72 -6.40
CA GLN A 2 -7.22 -16.69 -5.85
C GLN A 2 -6.39 -15.77 -4.95
N LEU A 3 -6.41 -14.46 -5.21
CA LEU A 3 -5.84 -13.42 -4.37
C LEU A 3 -6.93 -12.37 -4.14
N LEU A 4 -7.40 -12.26 -2.90
CA LEU A 4 -8.54 -11.40 -2.55
C LEU A 4 -9.77 -11.78 -3.38
N ASP A 5 -10.24 -10.91 -4.27
CA ASP A 5 -11.40 -11.07 -5.13
C ASP A 5 -11.06 -11.34 -6.61
N PHE A 6 -9.78 -11.50 -6.98
CA PHE A 6 -9.35 -11.76 -8.35
C PHE A 6 -8.37 -12.94 -8.47
N GLN A 7 -8.22 -13.46 -9.70
CA GLN A 7 -7.25 -14.52 -10.03
C GLN A 7 -5.93 -13.92 -10.48
N VAL A 8 -4.81 -14.46 -9.99
CA VAL A 8 -3.45 -14.08 -10.40
C VAL A 8 -2.67 -15.27 -10.92
N GLY A 9 -1.84 -15.03 -11.92
CA GLY A 9 -1.01 -16.04 -12.57
C GLY A 9 -0.47 -15.53 -13.91
N LEU A 10 0.39 -16.30 -14.56
CA LEU A 10 1.02 -15.91 -15.83
C LEU A 10 0.01 -15.74 -16.96
N ASP A 11 -1.11 -16.46 -16.91
CA ASP A 11 -2.19 -16.42 -17.90
C ASP A 11 -3.38 -15.54 -17.48
N HIS A 12 -3.21 -14.70 -16.44
CA HIS A 12 -4.23 -13.77 -15.95
C HIS A 12 -3.84 -12.31 -16.19
N PRO A 13 -4.81 -11.38 -16.22
CA PRO A 13 -4.51 -9.95 -16.32
C PRO A 13 -3.53 -9.47 -15.25
N LEU A 14 -2.70 -8.50 -15.61
CA LEU A 14 -1.76 -7.86 -14.69
C LEU A 14 -2.52 -7.22 -13.51
N PHE A 15 -1.99 -7.41 -12.30
CA PHE A 15 -2.38 -6.64 -11.11
C PHE A 15 -1.19 -5.85 -10.58
N LEU A 16 -1.47 -4.83 -9.77
CA LEU A 16 -0.45 -3.91 -9.25
C LEU A 16 -0.46 -3.90 -7.72
N ILE A 17 0.70 -4.16 -7.11
CA ILE A 17 0.98 -3.84 -5.72
C ILE A 17 1.82 -2.56 -5.71
N ALA A 18 1.28 -1.45 -5.21
CA ALA A 18 1.98 -0.18 -5.24
C ALA A 18 1.61 0.77 -4.10
N GLY A 19 2.57 1.61 -3.73
CA GLY A 19 2.46 2.65 -2.72
C GLY A 19 3.85 3.13 -2.28
N PRO A 20 3.93 3.99 -1.25
CA PRO A 20 5.21 4.53 -0.80
C PRO A 20 6.09 3.44 -0.16
N CYS A 21 7.39 3.72 -0.12
CA CYS A 21 8.36 2.78 0.43
C CYS A 21 8.09 2.50 1.92
N VAL A 22 7.88 3.56 2.69
CA VAL A 22 7.60 3.58 4.14
C VAL A 22 6.47 4.60 4.40
N ILE A 23 5.72 4.41 5.48
CA ILE A 23 4.75 5.40 5.96
C ILE A 23 5.56 6.56 6.56
N GLU A 24 5.45 7.75 5.99
CA GLU A 24 6.14 8.96 6.48
C GLU A 24 5.14 9.91 7.13
N ASP A 25 4.01 10.11 6.46
CA ASP A 25 2.90 10.95 6.88
C ASP A 25 1.57 10.31 6.46
N GLU A 26 0.54 10.45 7.30
CA GLU A 26 -0.77 9.85 7.03
C GLU A 26 -1.44 10.52 5.83
N ALA A 27 -1.42 11.85 5.73
CA ALA A 27 -2.08 12.56 4.64
C ALA A 27 -1.40 12.23 3.29
N LEU A 28 -0.08 12.11 3.27
CA LEU A 28 0.65 11.64 2.09
C LEU A 28 0.23 10.21 1.68
N VAL A 29 0.13 9.29 2.64
CA VAL A 29 -0.30 7.91 2.38
C VAL A 29 -1.72 7.87 1.79
N MET A 30 -2.66 8.62 2.36
CA MET A 30 -4.04 8.68 1.87
C MET A 30 -4.12 9.25 0.45
N ASN A 31 -3.34 10.31 0.16
CA ASN A 31 -3.27 10.91 -1.16
C ASN A 31 -2.71 9.93 -2.21
N ILE A 32 -1.62 9.24 -1.89
CA ILE A 32 -1.01 8.25 -2.81
C ILE A 32 -1.98 7.10 -3.06
N ALA A 33 -2.60 6.55 -2.01
CA ALA A 33 -3.56 5.45 -2.13
C ALA A 33 -4.76 5.82 -3.02
N GLY A 34 -5.37 6.99 -2.76
CA GLY A 34 -6.49 7.49 -3.55
C GLY A 34 -6.10 7.70 -5.02
N ARG A 35 -4.94 8.33 -5.28
CA ARG A 35 -4.49 8.59 -6.64
C ARG A 35 -4.19 7.32 -7.41
N LEU A 36 -3.56 6.34 -6.77
CA LEU A 36 -3.29 5.04 -7.40
C LEU A 36 -4.59 4.28 -7.68
N LYS A 37 -5.56 4.30 -6.76
CA LYS A 37 -6.91 3.73 -6.98
C LYS A 37 -7.58 4.33 -8.21
N GLU A 38 -7.57 5.66 -8.36
CA GLU A 38 -8.17 6.33 -9.53
C GLU A 38 -7.51 5.90 -10.84
N ILE A 39 -6.17 5.84 -10.86
CA ILE A 39 -5.41 5.48 -12.06
C ILE A 39 -5.68 4.03 -12.44
N THR A 40 -5.58 3.10 -11.48
CA THR A 40 -5.76 1.67 -11.74
C THR A 40 -7.19 1.33 -12.09
N ALA A 41 -8.19 1.98 -11.48
CA ALA A 41 -9.59 1.84 -11.86
C ALA A 41 -9.85 2.27 -13.32
N ARG A 42 -9.27 3.40 -13.76
CA ARG A 42 -9.38 3.86 -15.15
C ARG A 42 -8.74 2.90 -16.15
N LEU A 43 -7.69 2.19 -15.75
CA LEU A 43 -6.98 1.23 -16.58
C LEU A 43 -7.53 -0.20 -16.47
N GLY A 44 -8.48 -0.46 -15.57
CA GLY A 44 -9.00 -1.81 -15.31
C GLY A 44 -7.97 -2.76 -14.67
N ILE A 45 -7.00 -2.22 -13.90
CA ILE A 45 -5.93 -3.00 -13.26
C ILE A 45 -6.32 -3.27 -11.80
N PRO A 46 -6.40 -4.53 -11.34
CA PRO A 46 -6.58 -4.82 -9.91
C PRO A 46 -5.41 -4.26 -9.09
N TYR A 47 -5.73 -3.66 -7.95
CA TYR A 47 -4.79 -2.86 -7.18
C TYR A 47 -4.78 -3.23 -5.69
N ILE A 48 -3.58 -3.40 -5.14
CA ILE A 48 -3.32 -3.59 -3.72
C ILE A 48 -2.38 -2.47 -3.26
N PHE A 49 -2.79 -1.71 -2.25
CA PHE A 49 -1.94 -0.68 -1.67
C PHE A 49 -0.83 -1.34 -0.83
N LYS A 50 0.38 -0.77 -0.86
CA LYS A 50 1.48 -1.23 0.00
C LYS A 50 2.25 -0.07 0.58
N ALA A 51 2.54 -0.13 1.89
CA ALA A 51 3.54 0.70 2.54
C ALA A 51 4.18 -0.07 3.71
N SER A 52 5.44 0.21 4.04
CA SER A 52 6.10 -0.38 5.22
C SER A 52 5.90 0.53 6.44
N PHE A 53 5.59 -0.04 7.60
CA PHE A 53 5.53 0.71 8.87
C PHE A 53 6.88 0.81 9.58
N ASP A 54 7.81 -0.10 9.25
CA ASP A 54 9.17 -0.13 9.76
C ASP A 54 10.14 -0.58 8.65
N LYS A 55 11.37 -0.08 8.69
CA LYS A 55 12.48 -0.48 7.83
C LYS A 55 13.60 -1.00 8.71
N ALA A 56 13.62 -2.32 8.91
CA ALA A 56 14.57 -2.98 9.81
C ALA A 56 16.04 -2.97 9.33
N ASN A 57 16.30 -2.61 8.08
CA ASN A 57 17.59 -2.75 7.41
C ASN A 57 18.17 -1.40 6.95
N ARG A 58 18.12 -0.37 7.80
CA ARG A 58 18.76 0.93 7.51
C ARG A 58 20.28 0.81 7.67
N SER A 59 21.02 1.57 6.85
CA SER A 59 22.48 1.63 6.90
C SER A 59 23.03 2.32 8.16
N SER A 60 22.21 3.13 8.83
CA SER A 60 22.49 3.73 10.14
C SER A 60 21.33 3.47 11.09
N HIS A 61 21.63 3.29 12.38
CA HIS A 61 20.63 3.09 13.43
C HIS A 61 19.82 4.36 13.74
N GLU A 62 20.38 5.54 13.48
CA GLU A 62 19.72 6.85 13.70
C GLU A 62 18.75 7.22 12.56
N SER A 63 18.76 6.43 11.49
CA SER A 63 17.91 6.68 10.32
C SER A 63 16.44 6.43 10.61
N PHE A 64 15.55 7.24 10.00
CA PHE A 64 14.12 7.28 10.33
C PHE A 64 13.33 5.96 10.45
N ARG A 65 13.55 4.84 9.78
CA ARG A 65 12.74 3.59 9.90
C ARG A 65 11.21 3.61 9.66
N GLY A 66 10.41 4.58 10.10
CA GLY A 66 8.95 4.58 10.00
C GLY A 66 8.25 4.84 11.34
N PRO A 67 6.91 4.89 11.36
CA PRO A 67 6.10 5.17 12.54
C PRO A 67 6.03 3.99 13.53
N GLY A 68 6.53 2.81 13.16
CA GLY A 68 6.42 1.60 13.96
C GLY A 68 5.07 0.90 13.79
N LEU A 69 4.93 -0.26 14.45
CA LEU A 69 3.83 -1.20 14.23
C LEU A 69 2.45 -0.59 14.51
N GLU A 70 2.23 -0.05 15.71
CA GLU A 70 0.89 0.42 16.12
C GLU A 70 0.38 1.56 15.24
N GLN A 71 1.17 2.62 15.10
CA GLN A 71 0.79 3.77 14.29
C GLN A 71 0.73 3.42 12.80
N GLY A 72 1.63 2.55 12.32
CA GLY A 72 1.60 2.08 10.93
C GLY A 72 0.35 1.27 10.62
N LEU A 73 -0.05 0.34 11.49
CA LEU A 73 -1.28 -0.43 11.34
C LEU A 73 -2.52 0.46 11.38
N ARG A 74 -2.54 1.50 12.23
CA ARG A 74 -3.62 2.50 12.26
C ARG A 74 -3.78 3.20 10.91
N VAL A 75 -2.67 3.63 10.30
CA VAL A 75 -2.69 4.28 8.98
C VAL A 75 -3.14 3.30 7.88
N LEU A 76 -2.63 2.07 7.87
CA LEU A 76 -3.04 1.06 6.89
C LEU A 76 -4.52 0.67 7.01
N GLN A 77 -5.04 0.58 8.24
CA GLN A 77 -6.46 0.38 8.49
C GLN A 77 -7.30 1.53 7.89
N LYS A 78 -6.85 2.77 8.08
CA LYS A 78 -7.54 3.94 7.52
C LYS A 78 -7.54 3.95 5.99
N VAL A 79 -6.42 3.57 5.34
CA VAL A 79 -6.38 3.36 3.89
C VAL A 79 -7.44 2.33 3.46
N LYS A 80 -7.49 1.19 4.15
CA LYS A 80 -8.47 0.13 3.84
C LYS A 80 -9.91 0.60 4.00
N GLN A 81 -10.22 1.37 5.04
CA GLN A 81 -11.58 1.83 5.35
C GLN A 81 -12.03 3.01 4.47
N ASP A 82 -11.22 4.06 4.39
CA ASP A 82 -11.63 5.32 3.75
C ASP A 82 -11.40 5.29 2.23
N ILE A 83 -10.30 4.69 1.78
CA ILE A 83 -10.00 4.57 0.34
C ILE A 83 -10.65 3.31 -0.24
N GLY A 84 -10.88 2.27 0.57
CA GLY A 84 -11.54 1.04 0.11
C GLY A 84 -10.67 0.24 -0.84
N VAL A 85 -9.38 0.09 -0.52
CA VAL A 85 -8.43 -0.76 -1.25
C VAL A 85 -7.83 -1.82 -0.33
N PRO A 86 -7.46 -3.00 -0.85
CA PRO A 86 -6.68 -3.98 -0.10
C PRO A 86 -5.31 -3.41 0.31
N VAL A 87 -4.80 -3.83 1.48
CA VAL A 87 -3.49 -3.44 2.06
C VAL A 87 -2.69 -4.66 2.50
#